data_AF-A0A8J4UB73-F1
#
_entry.id   AF-A0A8J4UB73-F1
#
_cell.length_a   1.000
_cell.length_b   1.000
_cell.length_c   1.000
_cell.angle_alpha   90.00
_cell.angle_beta   90.00
_cell.angle_gamma   90.00
#
_symmetry.space_group_name_H-M   'P 1'
#
loop_
_entity.id
_entity.type
_entity.pdbx_description
1 polymer ?
#
loop_
_entity_poly.entity_id
_entity_poly.type
_entity_poly.pdbx_seq_one_letter_code
_entity_poly.pdbx_strand_id
1 'polypeptide(L)' 'MGDVGSELADFIGSVLPNSSSKDLILETLQSLGVETLEGLKYVQEPDLVNILRPIEARKFIGRINAL' A
#
# COMPACT_ATOMS: atom_id res chain seq x y z
N MET A 1 -1.73 -6.53 21.20
CA MET A 1 -2.20 -7.11 19.95
C MET A 1 -1.73 -6.14 18.89
N GLY A 2 -0.72 -6.50 18.09
CA GLY A 2 -0.04 -5.56 17.19
C GLY A 2 -1.04 -5.00 16.20
N ASP A 3 -1.11 -3.68 16.13
CA ASP A 3 -2.01 -2.97 15.24
C ASP A 3 -1.41 -3.05 13.83
N VAL A 4 -1.60 -4.19 13.16
CA VAL A 4 -0.96 -4.47 11.85
C VAL A 4 -1.47 -3.51 10.77
N GLY A 5 -2.69 -2.99 10.95
CA GLY A 5 -3.22 -1.89 10.15
C GLY A 5 -2.40 -0.60 10.32
N SER A 6 -1.84 -0.34 11.51
CA SER A 6 -1.04 0.86 11.77
C SER A 6 0.31 0.83 11.04
N GLU A 7 1.02 -0.30 10.98
CA GLU A 7 2.29 -0.39 10.23
C GLU A 7 2.09 -0.20 8.72
N LEU A 8 1.02 -0.78 8.16
CA LEU A 8 0.64 -0.59 6.76
C LEU A 8 0.24 0.86 6.49
N ALA A 9 -0.55 1.47 7.38
CA ALA A 9 -0.97 2.86 7.28
C ALA A 9 0.22 3.83 7.34
N ASP A 10 1.18 3.58 8.23
CA ASP A 10 2.41 4.36 8.36
C ASP A 10 3.28 4.23 7.12
N PHE A 11 3.40 3.03 6.56
CA PHE A 11 4.13 2.81 5.32
C PHE A 11 3.48 3.54 4.14
N ILE A 12 2.16 3.38 3.95
CA ILE A 12 1.40 4.10 2.92
C ILE A 12 1.54 5.61 3.14
N GLY A 13 1.46 6.08 4.37
CA GLY A 13 1.63 7.49 4.74
C GLY A 13 3.03 8.04 4.45
N SER A 14 4.07 7.21 4.57
CA SER A 14 5.45 7.55 4.23
C SER A 14 5.64 7.70 2.72
N VAL A 15 5.00 6.84 1.93
CA VAL A 15 5.15 6.84 0.46
C VAL A 15 4.23 7.85 -0.22
N LEU A 16 3.02 7.99 0.29
CA LEU A 16 1.96 8.84 -0.24
C LEU A 16 1.44 9.76 0.87
N PRO A 17 2.25 10.74 1.32
CA PRO A 17 1.87 11.64 2.42
C PRO A 17 0.64 12.49 2.11
N ASN A 18 0.39 12.76 0.83
CA ASN A 18 -0.66 13.68 0.35
C ASN A 18 -1.89 12.98 -0.26
N SER A 19 -2.00 11.66 -0.20
CA SER A 19 -3.21 10.99 -0.72
C SER A 19 -4.31 11.01 0.34
N SER A 20 -5.45 11.60 0.01
CA SER A 20 -6.71 11.43 0.77
C SER A 20 -7.23 9.98 0.72
N SER A 21 -6.52 9.10 0.02
CA SER A 21 -6.90 7.73 -0.29
C SER A 21 -6.18 6.68 0.57
N LYS A 22 -5.55 7.05 1.68
CA LYS A 22 -4.82 6.08 2.55
C LYS A 22 -5.73 4.97 3.03
N ASP A 23 -6.92 5.31 3.48
CA ASP A 23 -7.92 4.34 3.96
C ASP A 23 -8.38 3.41 2.83
N LEU A 24 -8.61 3.96 1.63
CA LEU A 24 -8.97 3.18 0.43
C LEU A 24 -7.85 2.22 -0.01
N ILE A 25 -6.59 2.66 0.06
CA ILE A 25 -5.44 1.81 -0.26
C ILE A 25 -5.35 0.67 0.76
N LEU A 26 -5.52 0.98 2.05
CA LEU A 26 -5.46 0.00 3.12
C LEU A 26 -6.60 -1.01 3.03
N GLU A 27 -7.83 -0.57 2.75
CA GLU A 27 -8.99 -1.46 2.52
C GLU A 27 -8.77 -2.35 1.29
N THR A 28 -8.18 -1.82 0.21
CA THR A 28 -7.91 -2.63 -0.98
C THR A 28 -6.80 -3.64 -0.73
N LEU A 29 -5.75 -3.25 -0.01
CA LEU A 29 -4.68 -4.17 0.39
C LEU A 29 -5.23 -5.29 1.28
N GLN A 30 -6.09 -4.97 2.24
CA GLN A 30 -6.80 -5.98 3.04
C GLN A 30 -7.70 -6.87 2.18
N SER A 31 -8.40 -6.30 1.19
CA SER A 31 -9.24 -7.05 0.24
C SER A 31 -8.42 -7.98 -0.67
N LEU A 32 -7.16 -7.64 -0.93
CA LEU A 32 -6.19 -8.49 -1.63
C LEU A 32 -5.57 -9.57 -0.72
N GLY A 33 -5.88 -9.56 0.58
CA GLY A 33 -5.31 -10.47 1.58
C GLY A 33 -3.96 -10.01 2.13
N VAL A 34 -3.57 -8.76 1.90
CA VAL A 34 -2.35 -8.18 2.46
C VAL A 34 -2.62 -7.71 3.88
N GLU A 35 -2.30 -8.57 4.82
CA GLU A 35 -2.40 -8.27 6.26
C GLU A 35 -1.07 -7.80 6.86
N THR A 36 0.07 -7.96 6.17
CA THR A 36 1.41 -7.63 6.69
C THR A 36 2.28 -6.92 5.65
N LEU A 37 3.37 -6.30 6.09
CA LEU A 37 4.39 -5.72 5.19
C LEU A 37 5.02 -6.75 4.24
N GLU A 38 5.07 -8.04 4.62
CA GLU A 38 5.50 -9.10 3.70
C GLU A 38 4.51 -9.32 2.56
N GLY A 39 3.20 -9.20 2.84
CA GLY A 39 2.16 -9.30 1.82
C GLY A 39 2.31 -8.22 0.73
N LEU A 40 2.83 -7.04 1.09
CA LEU A 40 3.11 -5.97 0.12
C LEU A 40 4.09 -6.41 -0.97
N LYS A 41 5.04 -7.31 -0.68
CA LYS A 41 6.03 -7.79 -1.68
C LYS A 41 5.40 -8.54 -2.85
N TYR A 42 4.17 -9.03 -2.68
CA TYR A 42 3.42 -9.73 -3.72
C TYR A 42 2.47 -8.82 -4.49
N VAL A 43 2.23 -7.59 -4.00
CA VAL A 43 1.38 -6.61 -4.67
C VAL A 43 2.07 -6.15 -5.94
N GLN A 44 1.34 -6.13 -7.06
CA GLN A 44 1.84 -5.65 -8.33
C GLN A 44 1.22 -4.31 -8.70
N GLU A 45 1.87 -3.59 -9.63
CA GLU A 45 1.29 -2.38 -10.23
C GLU A 45 -0.19 -2.53 -10.65
N PRO A 46 -0.60 -3.56 -11.43
CA PRO A 46 -1.98 -3.74 -11.87
C PRO A 46 -3.01 -3.74 -10.73
N ASP A 47 -2.65 -4.28 -9.56
CA ASP A 47 -3.55 -4.34 -8.40
C ASP A 47 -3.84 -2.96 -7.81
N LEU A 48 -2.91 -2.03 -8.01
CA LEU A 48 -2.96 -0.67 -7.49
C LEU A 48 -3.49 0.35 -8.50
N VAL A 49 -3.53 0.04 -9.81
CA VAL A 49 -3.98 0.99 -10.85
C VAL A 49 -5.45 1.38 -10.67
N ASN A 50 -6.26 0.54 -10.02
CA ASN A 50 -7.66 0.85 -9.72
C ASN A 50 -7.86 1.88 -8.60
N ILE A 51 -6.82 2.12 -7.78
CA ILE A 51 -6.91 2.92 -6.55
C ILE A 51 -5.97 4.13 -6.62
N LEU A 52 -4.83 3.96 -7.27
CA LEU A 52 -3.74 4.92 -7.38
C LEU A 52 -3.51 5.31 -8.84
N ARG A 53 -3.06 6.55 -9.06
CA ARG A 53 -2.62 6.94 -10.41
C ARG A 53 -1.40 6.09 -10.80
N PRO A 54 -1.17 5.84 -12.09
CA PRO A 54 -0.06 4.99 -12.55
C PRO A 54 1.32 5.40 -12.02
N ILE A 55 1.54 6.69 -11.76
CA ILE A 55 2.79 7.21 -11.19
C ILE A 55 2.88 6.96 -9.67
N GLU A 56 1.76 7.02 -8.96
CA GLU A 56 1.70 6.75 -7.52
C GLU A 56 1.85 5.25 -7.25
N ALA A 57 1.20 4.41 -8.05
CA ALA A 57 1.37 2.95 -8.01
C ALA A 57 2.83 2.54 -8.24
N ARG A 58 3.48 3.09 -9.27
CA ARG A 58 4.92 2.89 -9.54
C ARG A 58 5.82 3.29 -8.37
N LYS A 59 5.56 4.45 -7.75
CA LYS A 59 6.31 4.90 -6.57
C LYS A 59 6.11 3.98 -5.38
N PHE A 60 4.89 3.49 -5.20
CA PHE A 60 4.54 2.57 -4.13
C PHE A 60 5.24 1.22 -4.28
N ILE A 61 5.13 0.59 -5.46
CA ILE A 61 5.86 -0.65 -5.79
C ILE A 61 7.38 -0.44 -5.70
N GLY A 62 7.89 0.69 -6.20
CA GLY A 62 9.31 1.03 -6.08
C GLY A 62 9.79 1.12 -4.63
N ARG A 63 8.94 1.61 -3.70
CA ARG A 63 9.28 1.63 -2.27
C ARG A 63 9.18 0.24 -1.64
N ILE A 64 8.16 -0.54 -1.99
CA ILE A 64 8.01 -1.93 -1.52
C ILE A 64 9.22 -2.76 -1.91
N ASN A 65 9.69 -2.64 -3.15
CA ASN A 65 10.88 -3.36 -3.63
C ASN A 65 12.18 -2.88 -2.98
N ALA A 66 12.17 -1.71 -2.32
CA ALA A 66 13.30 -1.16 -1.60
C ALA A 66 13.27 -1.48 -0.08
N LEU A 67 12.25 -2.21 0.40
CA LEU A 67 12.14 -2.76 1.76
C LEU A 67 12.70 -4.19 1.82
#